data_AF-A0A5C9C198-F1
#
_entry.id   AF-A0A5C9C198-F1
#
_cell.length_a   1.000
_cell.length_b   1.000
_cell.length_c   1.000
_cell.angle_alpha   90.00
_cell.angle_beta   90.00
_cell.angle_gamma   90.00
#
_symmetry.space_group_name_H-M   'P 1'
#
loop_
_entity.id
_entity.type
_entity.pdbx_description
1 polymer ?
#
loop_
_entity_poly.entity_id
_entity_poly.type
_entity_poly.pdbx_seq_one_letter_code
_entity_poly.pdbx_strand_id
1 'polypeptide(L)'
;PVLLGYQFGNDDFRIGINAGLMINLSSWYQGVILDTALTATPITKDNNVVYKNNIGLGIYTGINISKRINYNTSIFAEPYLRYNLSNMTTPQSSYNQRMTIGGLAIGLKFNLNNR
;
A
#
# COMPACT_ATOMS: atom_id res chain seq x y z
N PRO A 1 -6.41 -2.11 -8.55
CA PRO A 1 -7.01 -2.38 -7.22
C PRO A 1 -8.53 -2.25 -7.33
N VAL A 2 -9.29 -2.99 -6.54
CA VAL A 2 -10.75 -2.88 -6.49
C VAL A 2 -11.11 -2.48 -5.06
N LEU A 3 -11.61 -1.26 -4.89
CA LEU A 3 -11.96 -0.68 -3.59
C LEU A 3 -13.44 -0.30 -3.61
N LEU A 4 -14.12 -0.61 -2.51
CA LEU A 4 -15.45 -0.11 -2.19
C LEU A 4 -15.30 0.90 -1.07
N GLY A 5 -16.00 2.02 -1.20
CA GLY A 5 -15.94 3.07 -0.21
C GLY A 5 -17.30 3.70 0.01
N TYR A 6 -17.51 4.15 1.24
CA TYR A 6 -18.67 4.94 1.62
C TYR A 6 -18.21 6.27 2.18
N GLN A 7 -18.78 7.36 1.68
CA GLN A 7 -18.42 8.71 2.06
C GLN A 7 -19.65 9.45 2.58
N PHE A 8 -19.48 10.13 3.71
CA PHE A 8 -20.51 10.90 4.39
C PHE A 8 -19.96 12.26 4.84
N GLY A 9 -20.86 13.17 5.15
CA GLY A 9 -20.54 14.55 5.50
C GLY A 9 -21.25 15.54 4.57
N ASN A 10 -20.79 16.79 4.61
CA ASN A 10 -21.37 17.88 3.84
C ASN A 10 -20.44 18.30 2.71
N ASP A 11 -20.70 19.45 2.11
CA ASP A 11 -19.85 19.96 1.05
C ASP A 11 -18.47 20.40 1.54
N ASP A 12 -18.36 20.96 2.74
CA ASP A 12 -17.11 21.52 3.23
C ASP A 12 -16.21 20.50 3.90
N PHE A 13 -16.78 19.45 4.47
CA PHE A 13 -16.07 18.42 5.21
C PHE A 13 -16.71 17.05 4.99
N ARG A 14 -15.89 16.11 4.53
CA ARG A 14 -16.33 14.75 4.24
C ARG A 14 -15.37 13.74 4.81
N ILE A 15 -15.93 12.69 5.38
CA ILE A 15 -15.21 11.51 5.85
C ILE A 15 -15.64 10.34 4.98
N GLY A 16 -14.68 9.56 4.51
CA GLY A 16 -14.89 8.34 3.75
C GLY A 16 -14.18 7.17 4.41
N ILE A 17 -14.75 5.99 4.26
CA ILE A 17 -14.10 4.73 4.61
C ILE A 17 -13.95 3.96 3.29
N ASN A 18 -12.73 3.52 2.99
CA ASN A 18 -12.39 2.77 1.79
C ASN A 18 -11.86 1.40 2.22
N ALA A 19 -12.33 0.32 1.59
CA ALA A 19 -11.79 -1.02 1.80
C ALA A 19 -11.84 -1.85 0.52
N GLY A 20 -10.92 -2.79 0.36
CA GLY A 20 -10.98 -3.71 -0.77
C GLY A 20 -9.69 -4.47 -1.02
N LEU A 21 -9.57 -4.98 -2.24
CA LEU A 21 -8.48 -5.86 -2.64
C LEU A 21 -7.49 -5.09 -3.54
N MET A 22 -6.22 -5.15 -3.17
CA MET A 22 -5.10 -4.69 -3.97
C MET A 22 -4.35 -5.87 -4.58
N ILE A 23 -4.11 -5.77 -5.88
CA ILE A 23 -3.21 -6.68 -6.61
C ILE A 23 -1.91 -5.90 -6.82
N ASN A 24 -0.81 -6.37 -6.23
CA ASN A 24 0.53 -5.79 -6.47
C ASN A 24 1.17 -6.44 -7.70
N LEU A 25 1.55 -5.64 -8.71
CA LEU A 25 2.07 -6.15 -9.98
C LEU A 25 3.58 -6.47 -10.01
N SER A 26 4.40 -5.89 -9.13
CA SER A 26 5.83 -6.24 -8.99
C SER A 26 6.43 -5.51 -7.79
N SER A 27 7.46 -6.06 -7.16
CA SER A 27 8.18 -5.45 -6.04
C SER A 27 9.66 -5.82 -6.08
N TRP A 28 10.51 -4.87 -5.72
CA TRP A 28 11.96 -5.03 -5.73
C TRP A 28 12.51 -4.78 -4.33
N TYR A 29 13.37 -5.69 -3.88
CA TYR A 29 14.00 -5.64 -2.57
C TYR A 29 15.52 -5.58 -2.74
N GLN A 30 16.17 -4.74 -1.93
CA GLN A 30 17.62 -4.62 -1.87
C GLN A 30 18.04 -4.61 -0.41
N GLY A 31 19.08 -5.37 -0.06
CA GLY A 31 19.58 -5.48 1.31
C GLY A 31 20.77 -6.42 1.42
N VAL A 32 21.21 -6.70 2.65
CA VAL A 32 22.27 -7.69 2.93
C VAL A 32 21.69 -8.72 3.89
N ILE A 33 21.85 -10.00 3.58
CA ILE A 33 21.49 -11.11 4.48
C ILE A 33 22.70 -11.96 4.78
N LEU A 34 22.67 -12.64 5.92
CA LEU A 34 23.64 -13.68 6.25
C LEU A 34 23.19 -14.99 5.59
N ASP A 35 24.08 -15.61 4.81
CA ASP A 35 23.86 -16.97 4.31
C ASP A 35 24.03 -18.00 5.46
N THR A 36 23.66 -19.26 5.21
CA THR A 36 23.87 -20.42 6.10
C THR A 36 25.31 -20.60 6.58
N ALA A 37 26.30 -20.02 5.87
CA ALA A 37 27.70 -19.95 6.28
C ALA A 37 28.06 -18.69 7.11
N LEU A 38 27.08 -17.90 7.56
CA LEU A 38 27.23 -16.62 8.28
C LEU A 38 28.02 -15.55 7.52
N THR A 39 28.08 -15.66 6.19
CA THR A 39 28.71 -14.68 5.32
C THR A 39 27.68 -13.66 4.83
N ALA A 40 28.05 -12.37 4.88
CA ALA A 40 27.20 -11.29 4.40
C ALA A 40 27.08 -11.33 2.88
N THR A 41 25.91 -11.73 2.37
CA THR A 41 25.62 -11.81 0.94
C THR A 41 24.59 -10.73 0.57
N PRO A 42 24.89 -9.90 -0.44
CA PRO A 42 23.95 -8.87 -0.88
C PRO A 42 22.75 -9.52 -1.60
N ILE A 43 21.54 -9.12 -1.20
CA ILE A 43 20.33 -9.31 -1.98
C ILE A 43 20.26 -8.18 -2.99
N THR A 44 20.53 -8.50 -4.25
CA THR A 44 20.34 -7.62 -5.40
C THR A 44 19.20 -8.13 -6.27
N LYS A 45 18.68 -7.24 -7.14
CA LYS A 45 17.57 -7.50 -8.06
C LYS A 45 17.73 -8.79 -8.90
N ASP A 46 18.98 -9.17 -9.20
CA ASP A 46 19.32 -10.30 -10.07
C ASP A 46 19.63 -11.61 -9.29
N ASN A 47 19.80 -11.55 -7.96
CA ASN A 47 20.16 -12.72 -7.14
C ASN A 47 19.24 -12.89 -5.91
N ASN A 48 17.96 -12.57 -6.09
CA ASN A 48 16.96 -12.56 -5.01
C ASN A 48 16.38 -13.97 -4.76
N VAL A 49 17.15 -14.81 -4.07
CA VAL A 49 16.75 -16.21 -3.75
C VAL A 49 15.68 -16.27 -2.64
N VAL A 50 15.58 -15.22 -1.83
CA VAL A 50 14.82 -15.24 -0.57
C VAL A 50 13.45 -14.56 -0.68
N TYR A 51 13.31 -13.48 -1.47
CA TYR A 51 12.05 -12.74 -1.58
C TYR A 51 11.41 -12.90 -2.97
N LYS A 52 10.09 -13.10 -2.99
CA LYS A 52 9.31 -13.13 -4.24
C LYS A 52 9.17 -11.72 -4.80
N ASN A 53 9.39 -11.58 -6.11
CA ASN A 53 9.16 -10.31 -6.82
C ASN A 53 7.66 -9.96 -6.97
N ASN A 54 6.73 -10.87 -6.69
CA ASN A 54 5.29 -10.62 -6.77
C ASN A 54 4.64 -10.85 -5.40
N ILE A 55 4.21 -9.75 -4.74
CA ILE A 55 3.58 -9.78 -3.40
C ILE A 55 2.11 -10.26 -3.45
N GLY A 56 1.54 -10.51 -4.63
CA GLY A 56 0.22 -11.12 -4.75
C GLY A 56 -0.93 -10.23 -4.26
N LEU A 57 -1.97 -10.87 -3.71
CA LEU A 57 -3.19 -10.23 -3.23
C LEU A 57 -3.01 -9.63 -1.83
N GLY A 58 -3.51 -8.42 -1.61
CA GLY A 58 -3.56 -7.78 -0.30
C GLY A 58 -4.92 -7.13 -0.04
N ILE A 59 -5.25 -6.97 1.24
CA ILE A 59 -6.41 -6.22 1.72
C ILE A 59 -5.95 -4.79 2.00
N TYR A 60 -6.71 -3.82 1.51
CA TYR A 60 -6.54 -2.41 1.81
C TYR A 60 -7.73 -1.91 2.62
N THR A 61 -7.46 -1.07 3.61
CA THR A 61 -8.47 -0.28 4.31
C THR A 61 -7.91 1.11 4.59
N GLY A 62 -8.73 2.14 4.50
CA GLY A 62 -8.32 3.52 4.70
C GLY A 62 -9.49 4.40 5.11
N ILE A 63 -9.18 5.46 5.85
CA ILE A 63 -10.14 6.48 6.25
C ILE A 63 -9.77 7.76 5.54
N ASN A 64 -10.59 8.21 4.60
CA ASN A 64 -10.39 9.46 3.88
C ASN A 64 -11.02 10.62 4.67
N ILE A 65 -10.25 11.66 4.96
CA ILE A 65 -10.75 12.90 5.57
C ILE A 65 -10.47 14.01 4.57
N SER A 66 -11.51 14.68 4.10
CA SER A 66 -11.38 15.73 3.08
C SER A 66 -12.07 17.01 3.51
N LYS A 67 -11.43 18.14 3.22
CA LYS A 67 -11.94 19.48 3.49
C LYS A 67 -11.89 20.31 2.22
N ARG A 68 -12.99 20.99 1.91
CA ARG A 68 -13.06 21.95 0.82
C ARG A 68 -12.20 23.17 1.15
N ILE A 69 -11.38 23.57 0.20
CA ILE A 69 -10.63 24.83 0.27
C ILE A 69 -11.42 25.89 -0.51
N ASN A 70 -11.76 25.58 -1.76
CA ASN A 70 -12.51 26.45 -2.67
C ASN A 70 -13.60 25.64 -3.41
N TYR A 71 -14.42 26.31 -4.22
CA TYR A 71 -15.52 25.69 -4.99
C TYR A 71 -15.11 24.50 -5.86
N ASN A 72 -13.85 24.41 -6.29
CA ASN A 72 -13.33 23.34 -7.16
C ASN A 72 -12.18 22.54 -6.54
N THR A 73 -11.72 22.89 -5.33
CA THR A 73 -10.50 22.31 -4.75
C THR A 73 -10.76 21.85 -3.33
N SER A 74 -10.31 20.64 -3.01
CA SER A 74 -10.36 20.07 -1.66
C SER A 74 -8.99 19.50 -1.30
N ILE A 75 -8.61 19.57 -0.03
CA ILE A 75 -7.47 18.83 0.51
C ILE A 75 -8.00 17.55 1.15
N PHE A 76 -7.20 16.49 1.11
CA PHE A 76 -7.51 15.26 1.83
C PHE A 76 -6.29 14.67 2.52
N ALA A 77 -6.56 13.90 3.56
CA ALA A 77 -5.64 13.01 4.24
C ALA A 77 -6.30 11.64 4.39
N GLU A 78 -5.57 10.58 4.08
CA GLU A 78 -6.04 9.20 4.15
C GLU A 78 -5.00 8.32 4.85
N PRO A 79 -5.07 8.17 6.18
CA PRO A 79 -4.41 7.06 6.85
C PRO A 79 -4.96 5.75 6.28
N TYR A 80 -4.04 4.85 5.91
CA TYR A 80 -4.38 3.57 5.35
C TYR A 80 -3.53 2.44 5.92
N LEU A 81 -4.11 1.25 5.89
CA LEU A 81 -3.48 0.00 6.24
C LEU A 81 -3.62 -0.96 5.06
N ARG A 82 -2.51 -1.60 4.72
CA ARG A 82 -2.44 -2.65 3.72
C ARG A 82 -1.88 -3.92 4.34
N TYR A 83 -2.66 -4.98 4.32
CA TYR A 83 -2.26 -6.30 4.77
C TYR A 83 -2.05 -7.22 3.56
N ASN A 84 -0.84 -7.75 3.37
CA ASN A 84 -0.58 -8.68 2.27
C ASN A 84 -0.91 -10.11 2.70
N LEU A 85 -1.77 -10.79 1.94
CA LEU A 85 -2.22 -12.15 2.24
C LEU A 85 -1.20 -13.21 1.78
N SER A 86 -0.34 -12.85 0.83
CA SER A 86 0.68 -13.75 0.30
C SER A 86 2.00 -13.61 1.06
N ASN A 87 2.68 -14.74 1.27
CA ASN A 87 4.03 -14.73 1.82
C ASN A 87 4.99 -14.05 0.84
N MET A 88 5.82 -13.16 1.37
CA MET A 88 6.81 -12.42 0.59
C MET A 88 8.11 -13.19 0.38
N THR A 89 8.31 -14.29 1.13
CA THR A 89 9.47 -15.17 0.96
C THR A 89 9.19 -16.32 0.00
N THR A 90 10.24 -16.82 -0.64
CA THR A 90 10.18 -18.04 -1.46
C THR A 90 9.94 -19.27 -0.56
N PRO A 91 9.25 -20.32 -1.04
CA PRO A 91 9.03 -21.54 -0.27
C PRO A 91 10.32 -22.22 0.22
N GLN A 92 11.44 -21.95 -0.45
CA GLN A 92 12.78 -22.44 -0.14
C GLN A 92 13.47 -21.64 0.98
N SER A 93 12.89 -20.53 1.43
CA SER A 93 13.39 -19.75 2.55
C SER A 93 13.01 -20.41 3.88
N SER A 94 13.94 -20.40 4.85
CA SER A 94 13.73 -20.98 6.19
C SER A 94 12.68 -20.26 7.04
N TYR A 95 12.09 -19.16 6.54
CA TYR A 95 11.06 -18.40 7.25
C TYR A 95 9.98 -17.86 6.33
N ASN A 96 8.77 -17.72 6.87
CA ASN A 96 7.63 -17.09 6.21
C ASN A 96 7.49 -15.65 6.72
N GLN A 97 7.66 -14.67 5.83
CA GLN A 97 7.42 -13.27 6.17
C GLN A 97 6.17 -12.72 5.48
N ARG A 98 5.29 -12.11 6.28
CA ARG A 98 4.15 -11.32 5.83
C ARG A 98 4.38 -9.87 6.21
N MET A 99 4.12 -8.95 5.29
CA MET A 99 4.32 -7.52 5.53
C MET A 99 2.99 -6.79 5.58
N THR A 100 2.84 -6.01 6.64
CA THR A 100 1.76 -5.04 6.80
C THR A 100 2.34 -3.66 6.59
N ILE A 101 1.70 -2.85 5.75
CA ILE A 101 2.13 -1.49 5.45
C ILE A 101 1.08 -0.55 6.03
N GLY A 102 1.48 0.29 6.97
CA GLY A 102 0.71 1.45 7.40
C GLY A 102 1.27 2.71 6.75
N GLY A 103 0.40 3.61 6.28
CA GLY A 103 0.83 4.85 5.65
C GLY A 103 -0.21 5.95 5.78
N LEU A 104 0.19 7.15 5.37
CA LEU A 104 -0.67 8.33 5.29
C LEU A 104 -0.53 8.92 3.89
N ALA A 105 -1.62 8.96 3.15
CA ALA A 105 -1.69 9.70 1.89
C ALA A 105 -2.23 11.10 2.15
N ILE A 106 -1.61 12.13 1.56
CA ILE A 106 -2.07 13.52 1.66
C ILE A 106 -2.06 14.09 0.24
N GLY A 107 -3.08 14.85 -0.12
CA GLY A 107 -3.13 15.44 -1.45
C GLY A 107 -4.24 16.46 -1.66
N LEU A 108 -4.24 17.01 -2.88
CA LEU A 108 -5.27 17.91 -3.37
C LEU A 108 -6.17 17.17 -4.36
N LYS A 109 -7.47 17.46 -4.32
CA LYS A 109 -8.48 16.99 -5.26
C LYS A 109 -9.08 18.19 -5.98
N PHE A 110 -9.00 18.16 -7.31
CA PHE A 110 -9.56 19.18 -8.20
C PHE A 110 -10.80 18.63 -8.90
N ASN A 111 -11.93 19.33 -8.79
CA ASN A 111 -13.14 19.05 -9.55
C ASN A 111 -13.08 19.89 -10.83
N LEU A 112 -12.86 19.23 -11.98
CA LEU A 112 -12.72 19.89 -13.28
C LEU A 112 -14.08 20.16 -13.95
N ASN A 113 -15.16 19.57 -13.46
CA ASN A 113 -16.50 19.74 -14.00
C ASN A 113 -17.33 20.63 -13.08
N ASN A 114 -17.07 21.94 -13.13
CA ASN A 114 -17.96 22.97 -12.58
C ASN A 114 -18.53 23.76 -13.75
N ARG A 115 -19.63 23.27 -14.32
CA ARG A 115 -20.57 24.10 -15.09
C ARG A 115 -21.73 24.47 -14.17
#